data_AF-A0A0W0VFW1-F1
#
_entry.id   AF-A0A0W0VFW1-F1
#
_cell.length_a   1.000
_cell.length_b   1.000
_cell.length_c   1.000
_cell.angle_alpha   90.00
_cell.angle_beta   90.00
_cell.angle_gamma   90.00
#
_symmetry.space_group_name_H-M   'P 1'
#
loop_
_entity.id
_entity.type
_entity.pdbx_description
1 polymer ?
#
loop_
_entity_poly.entity_id
_entity_poly.type
_entity_poly.pdbx_seq_one_letter_code
_entity_poly.pdbx_strand_id
1 'polypeptide(L)'
;MKRRFISELIAADLNELAYSGSDYIASEESIRFLVDFYNGRGLLTNAIVIHKDQLLAYLHEKISNDPGFLKTEAHYQFFIEVGARSKAQQRTPAAIHYCALDLFISPDSPPFAFVADHYQKFSGYYAEFAQISEKLGIQFLVVGSKDYFQADSVHCPIFTLRHLLLTAHDGHIHNFLKSLVNLQTFPSVVQFDWNSMPPNYVLNSQSFTMLTKYTQSVKDQEGGSLDTPASLLVQHHFDEQISSTLFNDARVNKVRNKSIRYLAAEYAGEAVVALEAQEGYQLESKLIDLCYQTYPLLHSVLRKAFEIQVQEPYFDEKDSPKSEGAHPIFELAFYHAQVLENCLKNPNFHKIFNNDSILMLMQKGFLNPYDLFEAITLKNHDIQIKNAQINIVVANLGACEPLLTCLMQVNGRNPEAVQKEVAQLLVTAKTKAFFQNPELVDLLLHGYLTLAMVAEIFPHRINKLQFSQLQSPEAKMSYLIKEFKFKPDLGREGEGFENLFGNEDFELENEASPKDATAHSKDESDVETGFDDLFEIPKPVSIPSTKPEKPGINVGLLVQSLSSSVFTKPEAKKTNNGQIVEQEEITVTI
;
A
#
# COMPACT_ATOMS: atom_id res chain seq x y z
N MET A 1 15.44 -5.95 3.74
CA MET A 1 14.10 -5.32 3.74
C MET A 1 14.15 -4.09 4.63
N LYS A 2 13.48 -2.97 4.33
CA LYS A 2 13.48 -1.82 5.25
C LYS A 2 12.68 -2.17 6.50
N ARG A 3 13.15 -1.74 7.67
CA ARG A 3 12.39 -1.78 8.92
C ARG A 3 11.67 -0.46 9.05
N ARG A 4 10.35 -0.47 8.95
CA ARG A 4 9.51 0.72 9.05
C ARG A 4 8.28 0.47 9.90
N PHE A 5 7.89 1.52 10.60
CA PHE A 5 6.61 1.62 11.30
C PHE A 5 5.44 1.78 10.32
N ILE A 6 4.21 1.51 10.76
CA ILE A 6 3.02 1.67 9.92
C ILE A 6 2.76 3.16 9.65
N SER A 7 3.04 4.04 10.61
CA SER A 7 3.05 5.50 10.40
C SER A 7 4.01 5.93 9.29
N GLU A 8 5.26 5.48 9.31
CA GLU A 8 6.27 5.76 8.27
C GLU A 8 5.88 5.20 6.90
N LEU A 9 5.25 4.03 6.86
CA LEU A 9 4.74 3.41 5.64
C LEU A 9 3.58 4.22 5.03
N ILE A 10 2.63 4.66 5.86
CA ILE A 10 1.52 5.55 5.46
C ILE A 10 2.06 6.92 5.03
N ALA A 11 2.97 7.53 5.78
CA ALA A 11 3.55 8.82 5.44
C ALA A 11 4.29 8.81 4.10
N ALA A 12 5.07 7.74 3.83
CA ALA A 12 5.71 7.56 2.53
C ALA A 12 4.69 7.38 1.38
N ASP A 13 3.63 6.60 1.61
CA ASP A 13 2.55 6.35 0.64
C ASP A 13 1.72 7.62 0.34
N LEU A 14 1.46 8.46 1.35
CA LEU A 14 0.82 9.76 1.22
C LEU A 14 1.73 10.78 0.51
N ASN A 15 3.04 10.74 0.73
CA ASN A 15 4.00 11.59 0.01
C ASN A 15 4.07 11.23 -1.49
N GLU A 16 4.02 9.94 -1.85
CA GLU A 16 3.90 9.50 -3.25
C GLU A 16 2.59 9.99 -3.91
N LEU A 17 1.49 10.11 -3.15
CA LEU A 17 0.22 10.70 -3.59
C LEU A 17 0.30 12.24 -3.74
N ALA A 18 0.97 12.94 -2.82
CA ALA A 18 1.07 14.40 -2.81
C ALA A 18 1.87 14.97 -4.00
N TYR A 19 2.70 14.15 -4.65
CA TYR A 19 3.49 14.58 -5.79
C TYR A 19 2.61 14.93 -7.00
N SER A 20 2.59 16.20 -7.42
CA SER A 20 1.68 16.70 -8.48
C SER A 20 1.82 16.04 -9.87
N GLY A 21 2.91 15.32 -10.12
CA GLY A 21 3.13 14.52 -11.34
C GLY A 21 2.72 13.05 -11.23
N SER A 22 2.25 12.63 -10.05
CA SER A 22 2.02 11.22 -9.72
C SER A 22 0.78 10.64 -10.40
N ASP A 23 0.94 9.46 -10.98
CA ASP A 23 -0.17 8.58 -11.37
C ASP A 23 -0.25 7.42 -10.33
N TYR A 24 -0.23 7.78 -9.04
CA TYR A 24 -0.12 6.87 -7.89
C TYR A 24 -1.45 6.65 -7.17
N ILE A 25 -1.71 5.41 -6.73
CA ILE A 25 -2.90 5.02 -5.97
C ILE A 25 -2.53 4.85 -4.51
N ALA A 26 -3.17 5.60 -3.62
CA ALA A 26 -3.02 5.49 -2.18
C ALA A 26 -3.36 4.07 -1.67
N SER A 27 -2.63 3.61 -0.66
CA SER A 27 -2.86 2.34 0.02
C SER A 27 -4.20 2.30 0.77
N GLU A 28 -4.66 1.09 1.15
CA GLU A 28 -5.82 0.98 2.07
C GLU A 28 -5.50 1.64 3.40
N GLU A 29 -4.27 1.44 3.86
CA GLU A 29 -3.72 1.95 5.09
C GLU A 29 -3.82 3.48 5.14
N SER A 30 -3.36 4.17 4.09
CA SER A 30 -3.51 5.61 3.92
C SER A 30 -4.96 6.06 3.76
N ILE A 31 -5.81 5.32 3.04
CA ILE A 31 -7.22 5.66 2.89
C ILE A 31 -7.97 5.55 4.23
N ARG A 32 -7.76 4.45 4.97
CA ARG A 32 -8.31 4.24 6.32
C ARG A 32 -7.80 5.29 7.29
N PHE A 33 -6.52 5.65 7.22
CA PHE A 33 -5.96 6.71 8.04
C PHE A 33 -6.55 8.09 7.71
N LEU A 34 -6.67 8.47 6.43
CA LEU A 34 -7.32 9.71 6.02
C LEU A 34 -8.78 9.78 6.53
N VAL A 35 -9.54 8.71 6.40
CA VAL A 35 -10.93 8.66 6.88
C VAL A 35 -11.01 8.77 8.41
N ASP A 36 -10.17 8.05 9.17
CA ASP A 36 -10.09 8.17 10.63
C ASP A 36 -9.66 9.57 11.08
N PHE A 37 -8.70 10.18 10.39
CA PHE A 37 -8.19 11.52 10.64
C PHE A 37 -9.29 12.59 10.49
N TYR A 38 -10.04 12.58 9.39
CA TYR A 38 -11.14 13.52 9.17
C TYR A 38 -12.37 13.23 10.06
N ASN A 39 -12.65 11.96 10.39
CA ASN A 39 -13.62 11.58 11.42
C ASN A 39 -13.23 12.15 12.79
N GLY A 40 -11.98 11.98 13.21
CA GLY A 40 -11.46 12.45 14.50
C GLY A 40 -11.47 13.98 14.65
N ARG A 41 -11.53 14.71 13.54
CA ARG A 41 -11.72 16.18 13.50
C ARG A 41 -13.20 16.61 13.44
N GLY A 42 -14.14 15.68 13.36
CA GLY A 42 -15.57 15.96 13.21
C GLY A 42 -15.96 16.54 11.84
N LEU A 43 -15.10 16.40 10.83
CA LEU A 43 -15.31 16.88 9.46
C LEU A 43 -16.04 15.85 8.57
N LEU A 44 -16.22 14.63 9.09
CA LEU A 44 -16.99 13.53 8.49
C LEU A 44 -17.99 13.01 9.53
N THR A 45 -19.13 12.49 9.07
CA THR A 45 -20.20 11.98 9.95
C THR A 45 -19.97 10.51 10.34
N ASN A 46 -18.79 10.24 10.93
CA ASN A 46 -18.30 8.89 11.26
C ASN A 46 -18.28 7.96 10.03
N ALA A 47 -17.63 8.41 8.95
CA ALA A 47 -17.52 7.70 7.69
C ALA A 47 -16.81 6.34 7.84
N ILE A 48 -17.34 5.31 7.16
CA ILE A 48 -16.88 3.92 7.27
C ILE A 48 -16.28 3.46 5.94
N VAL A 49 -15.04 2.95 5.97
CA VAL A 49 -14.41 2.27 4.82
C VAL A 49 -14.93 0.84 4.72
N ILE A 50 -15.62 0.51 3.63
CA ILE A 50 -16.29 -0.78 3.45
C ILE A 50 -16.22 -1.25 1.98
N HIS A 51 -16.14 -2.56 1.75
CA HIS A 51 -16.25 -3.11 0.40
C HIS A 51 -17.73 -3.25 -0.02
N LYS A 52 -18.04 -3.03 -1.30
CA LYS A 52 -19.43 -3.09 -1.82
C LYS A 52 -20.16 -4.39 -1.44
N ASP A 53 -19.47 -5.53 -1.42
CA ASP A 53 -20.04 -6.85 -1.13
C ASP A 53 -20.41 -7.01 0.36
N GLN A 54 -19.83 -6.17 1.23
CA GLN A 54 -20.05 -6.17 2.68
C GLN A 54 -21.18 -5.22 3.11
N LEU A 55 -21.50 -4.20 2.31
CA LEU A 55 -22.45 -3.13 2.67
C LEU A 55 -23.84 -3.67 3.03
N LEU A 56 -24.37 -4.62 2.26
CA LEU A 56 -25.67 -5.23 2.54
C LEU A 56 -25.69 -5.96 3.89
N ALA A 57 -24.63 -6.72 4.19
CA ALA A 57 -24.52 -7.46 5.45
C ALA A 57 -24.40 -6.51 6.64
N TYR A 58 -23.58 -5.46 6.51
CA TYR A 58 -23.41 -4.42 7.52
C TYR A 58 -24.74 -3.69 7.85
N LEU A 59 -25.49 -3.28 6.82
CA LEU A 59 -26.78 -2.62 7.02
C LEU A 59 -27.83 -3.56 7.64
N HIS A 60 -27.87 -4.83 7.23
CA HIS A 60 -28.72 -5.84 7.87
C HIS A 60 -28.36 -6.04 9.35
N GLU A 61 -27.07 -6.08 9.69
CA GLU A 61 -26.62 -6.20 11.08
C GLU A 61 -27.09 -5.00 11.92
N LYS A 62 -26.93 -3.77 11.42
CA LYS A 62 -27.42 -2.56 12.11
C LYS A 62 -28.93 -2.58 12.32
N ILE A 63 -29.72 -2.95 11.32
CA ILE A 63 -31.18 -3.06 11.42
C ILE A 63 -31.61 -4.20 12.38
N SER A 64 -30.83 -5.27 12.47
CA SER A 64 -31.11 -6.40 13.37
C SER A 64 -30.80 -6.05 14.84
N ASN A 65 -29.73 -5.29 15.06
CA ASN A 65 -29.32 -4.82 16.39
C ASN A 65 -30.15 -3.62 16.87
N ASP A 66 -30.63 -2.77 15.95
CA ASP A 66 -31.55 -1.66 16.21
C ASP A 66 -32.70 -1.63 15.19
N PRO A 67 -33.89 -2.17 15.53
CA PRO A 67 -35.09 -2.09 14.69
C PRO A 67 -35.62 -0.65 14.45
N GLY A 68 -35.09 0.34 15.16
CA GLY A 68 -35.32 1.77 14.97
C GLY A 68 -34.35 2.44 13.99
N PHE A 69 -33.32 1.74 13.50
CA PHE A 69 -32.23 2.30 12.70
C PHE A 69 -32.73 3.11 11.48
N LEU A 70 -33.62 2.53 10.66
CA LEU A 70 -34.20 3.19 9.47
C LEU A 70 -35.38 4.14 9.79
N LYS A 71 -35.59 4.51 11.06
CA LYS A 71 -36.69 5.39 11.51
C LYS A 71 -36.23 6.59 12.32
N THR A 72 -34.98 6.58 12.77
CA THR A 72 -34.37 7.66 13.56
C THR A 72 -33.63 8.61 12.60
N GLU A 73 -33.79 9.92 12.80
CA GLU A 73 -33.07 10.91 11.98
C GLU A 73 -31.56 10.71 12.10
N ALA A 74 -30.90 10.45 10.97
CA ALA A 74 -29.47 10.13 10.93
C ALA A 74 -28.88 10.35 9.53
N HIS A 75 -27.58 10.62 9.52
CA HIS A 75 -26.75 10.70 8.32
C HIS A 75 -25.53 9.80 8.55
N TYR A 76 -25.35 8.81 7.68
CA TYR A 76 -24.24 7.86 7.73
C TYR A 76 -23.41 7.94 6.46
N GLN A 77 -22.09 7.99 6.61
CA GLN A 77 -21.15 8.09 5.50
C GLN A 77 -20.40 6.78 5.26
N PHE A 78 -20.18 6.46 3.99
CA PHE A 78 -19.49 5.26 3.55
C PHE A 78 -18.50 5.58 2.43
N PHE A 79 -17.28 5.15 2.63
CA PHE A 79 -16.20 5.18 1.64
C PHE A 79 -16.14 3.79 1.02
N ILE A 80 -16.83 3.61 -0.12
CA ILE A 80 -17.08 2.28 -0.67
C ILE A 80 -15.97 1.90 -1.64
N GLU A 81 -15.29 0.79 -1.37
CA GLU A 81 -14.46 0.11 -2.37
C GLU A 81 -15.33 -0.79 -3.26
N VAL A 82 -15.26 -0.55 -4.56
CA VAL A 82 -16.07 -1.23 -5.59
C VAL A 82 -15.30 -2.38 -6.25
N GLY A 83 -13.98 -2.23 -6.34
CA GLY A 83 -13.08 -3.19 -6.97
C GLY A 83 -12.60 -4.28 -6.01
N ALA A 84 -12.19 -5.43 -6.54
CA ALA A 84 -11.52 -6.45 -5.75
C ALA A 84 -10.01 -6.19 -5.75
N ARG A 85 -9.53 -5.36 -4.81
CA ARG A 85 -8.10 -5.34 -4.48
C ARG A 85 -7.59 -6.75 -4.17
N SER A 86 -6.37 -7.02 -4.61
CA SER A 86 -5.44 -7.88 -3.86
C SER A 86 -4.31 -6.97 -3.39
N LYS A 87 -3.76 -7.14 -2.17
CA LYS A 87 -2.63 -6.27 -1.75
C LYS A 87 -1.40 -6.40 -2.67
N ALA A 88 -1.23 -7.56 -3.31
CA ALA A 88 -0.24 -7.78 -4.39
C ALA A 88 -0.48 -6.97 -5.68
N GLN A 89 -1.70 -6.44 -5.89
CA GLN A 89 -2.10 -5.60 -7.04
C GLN A 89 -2.70 -4.25 -6.58
N GLN A 90 -2.38 -3.81 -5.37
CA GLN A 90 -2.89 -2.58 -4.73
C GLN A 90 -2.57 -1.28 -5.48
N ARG A 91 -1.64 -1.36 -6.43
CA ARG A 91 -1.24 -0.26 -7.31
C ARG A 91 -1.67 -0.48 -8.78
N THR A 92 -2.50 -1.50 -9.06
CA THR A 92 -2.99 -1.82 -10.42
C THR A 92 -4.32 -1.11 -10.68
N PRO A 93 -4.37 -0.05 -11.52
CA PRO A 93 -5.53 0.84 -11.59
C PRO A 93 -6.80 0.25 -12.20
N ALA A 94 -6.70 -0.92 -12.85
CA ALA A 94 -7.84 -1.61 -13.44
C ALA A 94 -8.71 -2.36 -12.42
N ALA A 95 -8.21 -2.59 -11.20
CA ALA A 95 -8.86 -3.42 -10.18
C ALA A 95 -9.44 -2.63 -8.99
N ILE A 96 -9.21 -1.31 -8.94
CA ILE A 96 -9.48 -0.48 -7.76
C ILE A 96 -10.32 0.72 -8.20
N HIS A 97 -11.49 0.88 -7.57
CA HIS A 97 -12.37 2.02 -7.73
C HIS A 97 -13.08 2.30 -6.40
N TYR A 98 -13.31 3.58 -6.11
CA TYR A 98 -14.02 4.03 -4.92
C TYR A 98 -15.14 4.99 -5.28
N CYS A 99 -16.24 4.91 -4.56
CA CYS A 99 -17.31 5.91 -4.60
C CYS A 99 -17.75 6.31 -3.20
N ALA A 100 -18.27 7.53 -3.08
CA ALA A 100 -18.86 8.02 -1.84
C ALA A 100 -20.32 7.57 -1.77
N LEU A 101 -20.78 7.18 -0.58
CA LEU A 101 -22.20 6.99 -0.29
C LEU A 101 -22.59 7.70 1.01
N ASP A 102 -23.61 8.54 0.92
CA ASP A 102 -24.25 9.24 2.03
C ASP A 102 -25.67 8.68 2.22
N LEU A 103 -25.92 7.96 3.31
CA LEU A 103 -27.23 7.43 3.67
C LEU A 103 -27.94 8.44 4.58
N PHE A 104 -29.04 9.01 4.08
CA PHE A 104 -29.92 9.91 4.81
C PHE A 104 -31.18 9.17 5.27
N ILE A 105 -31.50 9.30 6.56
CA ILE A 105 -32.68 8.72 7.20
C ILE A 105 -33.43 9.86 7.88
N SER A 106 -34.75 9.91 7.71
CA SER A 106 -35.62 10.87 8.40
C SER A 106 -36.93 10.17 8.80
N PRO A 107 -37.57 10.55 9.92
CA PRO A 107 -38.83 9.93 10.34
C PRO A 107 -39.97 10.08 9.32
N ASP A 108 -40.00 11.22 8.61
CA ASP A 108 -41.11 11.63 7.74
C ASP A 108 -40.92 11.31 6.25
N SER A 109 -39.84 10.62 5.87
CA SER A 109 -39.60 10.25 4.46
C SER A 109 -38.83 8.93 4.34
N PRO A 110 -39.03 8.13 3.27
CA PRO A 110 -38.26 6.92 3.07
C PRO A 110 -36.75 7.19 3.05
N PRO A 111 -35.92 6.29 3.60
CA PRO A 111 -34.48 6.47 3.61
C PRO A 111 -33.93 6.42 2.17
N PHE A 112 -32.93 7.25 1.91
CA PHE A 112 -32.28 7.30 0.60
C PHE A 112 -30.76 7.44 0.75
N ALA A 113 -30.04 6.86 -0.20
CA ALA A 113 -28.60 6.90 -0.28
C ALA A 113 -28.18 7.71 -1.50
N PHE A 114 -27.40 8.78 -1.29
CA PHE A 114 -26.75 9.50 -2.38
C PHE A 114 -25.39 8.86 -2.67
N VAL A 115 -25.13 8.52 -3.93
CA VAL A 115 -23.89 7.92 -4.39
C VAL A 115 -23.23 8.80 -5.43
N ALA A 116 -21.95 9.12 -5.22
CA ALA A 116 -21.14 9.83 -6.19
C ALA A 116 -20.14 8.90 -6.87
N ASP A 117 -20.46 8.48 -8.09
CA ASP A 117 -19.52 7.78 -8.97
C ASP A 117 -18.83 8.80 -9.89
N HIS A 118 -17.57 9.08 -9.56
CA HIS A 118 -16.74 10.01 -10.30
C HIS A 118 -16.14 9.39 -11.58
N TYR A 119 -16.18 8.05 -11.75
CA TYR A 119 -15.43 7.37 -12.81
C TYR A 119 -16.30 6.51 -13.75
N GLN A 120 -16.65 7.12 -14.88
CA GLN A 120 -17.58 6.59 -15.91
C GLN A 120 -17.35 5.13 -16.36
N LYS A 121 -16.14 4.56 -16.22
CA LYS A 121 -15.83 3.20 -16.67
C LYS A 121 -16.32 2.09 -15.75
N PHE A 122 -16.72 2.40 -14.52
CA PHE A 122 -17.00 1.40 -13.48
C PHE A 122 -18.49 1.16 -13.20
N SER A 123 -19.40 1.42 -14.15
CA SER A 123 -20.87 1.27 -13.99
C SER A 123 -21.43 -0.13 -13.65
N GLY A 124 -20.57 -1.11 -13.31
CA GLY A 124 -20.91 -2.51 -13.10
C GLY A 124 -21.39 -2.91 -11.70
N TYR A 125 -21.51 -1.97 -10.73
CA TYR A 125 -21.88 -2.28 -9.33
C TYR A 125 -23.23 -1.71 -8.87
N TYR A 126 -24.03 -1.18 -9.79
CA TYR A 126 -25.39 -0.70 -9.50
C TYR A 126 -26.37 -1.85 -9.20
N ALA A 127 -26.01 -3.10 -9.50
CA ALA A 127 -26.82 -4.27 -9.18
C ALA A 127 -26.85 -4.57 -7.67
N GLU A 128 -25.73 -4.35 -6.98
CA GLU A 128 -25.58 -4.49 -5.54
C GLU A 128 -26.41 -3.43 -4.80
N PHE A 129 -26.39 -2.19 -5.28
CA PHE A 129 -27.27 -1.13 -4.77
C PHE A 129 -28.74 -1.39 -5.07
N ALA A 130 -29.10 -1.90 -6.25
CA ALA A 130 -30.46 -2.34 -6.54
C ALA A 130 -30.91 -3.45 -5.58
N GLN A 131 -30.05 -4.43 -5.31
CA GLN A 131 -30.35 -5.50 -4.33
C GLN A 131 -30.53 -4.96 -2.91
N ILE A 132 -29.72 -3.99 -2.47
CA ILE A 132 -29.90 -3.33 -1.17
C ILE A 132 -31.22 -2.53 -1.17
N SER A 133 -31.53 -1.84 -2.26
CA SER A 133 -32.76 -1.06 -2.42
C SER A 133 -34.01 -1.93 -2.27
N GLU A 134 -34.06 -3.08 -2.97
CA GLU A 134 -35.14 -4.06 -2.89
C GLU A 134 -35.28 -4.70 -1.50
N LYS A 135 -34.17 -5.04 -0.84
CA LYS A 135 -34.18 -5.75 0.46
C LYS A 135 -34.46 -4.87 1.65
N LEU A 136 -33.93 -3.64 1.65
CA LEU A 136 -33.98 -2.73 2.81
C LEU A 136 -34.95 -1.57 2.63
N GLY A 137 -35.48 -1.36 1.42
CA GLY A 137 -36.32 -0.20 1.12
C GLY A 137 -35.53 1.10 1.28
N ILE A 138 -34.41 1.23 0.57
CA ILE A 138 -33.57 2.44 0.52
C ILE A 138 -33.48 2.87 -0.94
N GLN A 139 -33.89 4.09 -1.30
CA GLN A 139 -33.73 4.57 -2.69
C GLN A 139 -32.30 5.06 -2.93
N PHE A 140 -31.66 4.63 -4.02
CA PHE A 140 -30.30 5.07 -4.35
C PHE A 140 -30.35 6.16 -5.41
N LEU A 141 -29.82 7.34 -5.11
CA LEU A 141 -29.65 8.46 -6.03
C LEU A 141 -28.19 8.48 -6.48
N VAL A 142 -27.91 8.19 -7.75
CA VAL A 142 -26.54 8.06 -8.26
C VAL A 142 -26.23 9.18 -9.24
N VAL A 143 -25.17 9.94 -8.98
CA VAL A 143 -24.60 10.88 -9.96
C VAL A 143 -23.38 10.25 -10.64
N GLY A 144 -23.30 10.30 -11.98
CA GLY A 144 -22.13 9.78 -12.73
C GLY A 144 -22.35 9.22 -14.15
N SER A 145 -23.58 9.13 -14.66
CA SER A 145 -23.89 8.17 -15.75
C SER A 145 -23.48 8.54 -17.19
N LYS A 146 -23.08 9.79 -17.48
CA LYS A 146 -22.94 10.27 -18.89
C LYS A 146 -21.63 10.98 -19.25
N ASP A 147 -21.01 11.68 -18.33
CA ASP A 147 -19.84 12.51 -18.61
C ASP A 147 -18.62 12.08 -17.79
N TYR A 148 -17.44 12.15 -18.42
CA TYR A 148 -16.16 11.99 -17.72
C TYR A 148 -16.05 13.08 -16.66
N PHE A 149 -15.99 12.70 -15.38
CA PHE A 149 -15.70 13.60 -14.27
C PHE A 149 -14.23 13.42 -13.85
N GLN A 150 -13.89 12.21 -13.38
CA GLN A 150 -12.52 11.73 -13.28
C GLN A 150 -12.02 11.23 -14.65
N ALA A 151 -10.76 11.51 -14.96
CA ALA A 151 -10.12 11.21 -16.24
C ALA A 151 -8.96 10.21 -16.13
N ASP A 152 -8.26 10.18 -14.99
CA ASP A 152 -7.29 9.13 -14.66
C ASP A 152 -7.94 7.97 -13.87
N SER A 153 -7.12 7.05 -13.40
CA SER A 153 -7.55 5.83 -12.68
C SER A 153 -7.06 5.80 -11.23
N VAL A 154 -6.65 6.94 -10.66
CA VAL A 154 -5.90 6.95 -9.38
C VAL A 154 -6.46 7.89 -8.33
N HIS A 155 -7.11 9.00 -8.74
CA HIS A 155 -7.65 9.99 -7.79
C HIS A 155 -9.06 9.64 -7.24
N CYS A 156 -9.64 8.48 -7.57
CA CYS A 156 -10.95 8.07 -7.04
C CYS A 156 -11.06 8.06 -5.49
N PRO A 157 -10.01 7.77 -4.69
CA PRO A 157 -10.10 7.89 -3.24
C PRO A 157 -10.26 9.35 -2.80
N ILE A 158 -9.57 10.29 -3.46
CA ILE A 158 -9.57 11.71 -3.10
C ILE A 158 -10.86 12.39 -3.55
N PHE A 159 -11.40 12.00 -4.70
CA PHE A 159 -12.76 12.39 -5.10
C PHE A 159 -13.80 11.91 -4.09
N THR A 160 -13.72 10.65 -3.67
CA THR A 160 -14.60 10.06 -2.65
C THR A 160 -14.49 10.81 -1.32
N LEU A 161 -13.27 11.07 -0.82
CA LEU A 161 -13.04 11.81 0.42
C LEU A 161 -13.60 13.24 0.35
N ARG A 162 -13.30 13.97 -0.74
CA ARG A 162 -13.84 15.32 -0.96
C ARG A 162 -15.35 15.34 -0.99
N HIS A 163 -15.97 14.32 -1.59
CA HIS A 163 -17.42 14.24 -1.66
C HIS A 163 -18.03 14.12 -0.26
N LEU A 164 -17.54 13.19 0.56
CA LEU A 164 -18.00 13.00 1.93
C LEU A 164 -17.74 14.24 2.81
N LEU A 165 -16.60 14.92 2.65
CA LEU A 165 -16.29 16.17 3.35
C LEU A 165 -17.22 17.33 2.96
N LEU A 166 -17.78 17.33 1.74
CA LEU A 166 -18.80 18.30 1.33
C LEU A 166 -20.17 17.96 1.91
N THR A 167 -20.61 16.71 1.74
CA THR A 167 -21.95 16.27 2.17
C THR A 167 -22.13 16.24 3.68
N ALA A 168 -21.05 16.08 4.47
CA ALA A 168 -21.08 16.06 5.93
C ALA A 168 -21.71 17.32 6.56
N HIS A 169 -21.63 18.47 5.89
CA HIS A 169 -22.06 19.77 6.43
C HIS A 169 -22.94 20.59 5.48
N ASP A 170 -23.31 20.05 4.32
CA ASP A 170 -24.17 20.73 3.35
C ASP A 170 -25.66 20.49 3.62
N GLY A 171 -26.28 21.37 4.41
CA GLY A 171 -27.73 21.34 4.65
C GLY A 171 -28.60 21.58 3.41
N HIS A 172 -28.03 22.11 2.31
CA HIS A 172 -28.76 22.34 1.08
C HIS A 172 -28.80 21.09 0.19
N ILE A 173 -27.72 20.29 0.14
CA ILE A 173 -27.69 19.07 -0.68
C ILE A 173 -28.74 18.05 -0.24
N HIS A 174 -28.97 17.89 1.07
CA HIS A 174 -30.03 17.01 1.58
C HIS A 174 -31.41 17.44 1.02
N ASN A 175 -31.76 18.72 1.11
CA ASN A 175 -33.05 19.22 0.60
C ASN A 175 -33.19 19.04 -0.92
N PHE A 176 -32.11 19.26 -1.67
CA PHE A 176 -32.07 19.00 -3.11
C PHE A 176 -32.28 17.50 -3.43
N LEU A 177 -31.50 16.62 -2.81
CA LEU A 177 -31.59 15.16 -3.01
C LEU A 177 -32.97 14.62 -2.62
N LYS A 178 -33.53 15.09 -1.51
CA LYS A 178 -34.89 14.75 -1.06
C LYS A 178 -35.97 15.15 -2.07
N SER A 179 -35.75 16.19 -2.88
CA SER A 179 -36.66 16.56 -3.98
C SER A 179 -36.59 15.62 -5.19
N LEU A 180 -35.50 14.85 -5.33
CA LEU A 180 -35.33 13.81 -6.37
C LEU A 180 -35.90 12.44 -5.96
N VAL A 181 -36.15 12.23 -4.66
CA VAL A 181 -36.77 11.00 -4.13
C VAL A 181 -38.21 10.89 -4.62
N ASN A 182 -38.46 9.92 -5.50
CA ASN A 182 -39.79 9.69 -6.07
C ASN A 182 -40.43 8.43 -5.45
N LEU A 183 -41.49 8.66 -4.66
CA LEU A 183 -42.29 7.62 -4.00
C LEU A 183 -42.94 6.64 -5.00
N GLN A 184 -43.15 7.03 -6.26
CA GLN A 184 -43.78 6.17 -7.27
C GLN A 184 -42.81 5.20 -7.94
N THR A 185 -41.50 5.44 -7.87
CA THR A 185 -40.46 4.54 -8.43
C THR A 185 -39.71 3.80 -7.33
N PHE A 186 -40.25 3.74 -6.11
CA PHE A 186 -39.59 3.17 -4.94
C PHE A 186 -39.90 1.66 -4.82
N PRO A 187 -38.92 0.78 -4.52
CA PRO A 187 -37.48 1.01 -4.45
C PRO A 187 -36.82 1.04 -5.85
N SER A 188 -35.75 1.83 -6.02
CA SER A 188 -34.96 1.87 -7.27
C SER A 188 -33.59 2.53 -7.09
N VAL A 189 -32.74 2.33 -8.10
CA VAL A 189 -31.55 3.15 -8.37
C VAL A 189 -31.94 4.20 -9.41
N VAL A 190 -31.94 5.48 -9.01
CA VAL A 190 -32.24 6.64 -9.85
C VAL A 190 -30.92 7.31 -10.23
N GLN A 191 -30.64 7.43 -11.53
CA GLN A 191 -29.43 8.11 -12.02
C GLN A 191 -29.73 9.55 -12.43
N PHE A 192 -28.86 10.48 -12.04
CA PHE A 192 -28.94 11.88 -12.43
C PHE A 192 -27.59 12.45 -12.86
N ASP A 193 -27.59 13.70 -13.34
CA ASP A 193 -26.46 14.31 -14.03
C ASP A 193 -25.68 15.25 -13.11
N TRP A 194 -24.35 15.28 -13.24
CA TRP A 194 -23.49 16.22 -12.51
C TRP A 194 -23.85 17.69 -12.81
N ASN A 195 -24.46 17.97 -13.96
CA ASN A 195 -24.99 19.29 -14.33
C ASN A 195 -26.14 19.79 -13.42
N SER A 196 -26.66 18.94 -12.52
CA SER A 196 -27.65 19.31 -11.50
C SER A 196 -27.05 19.56 -10.10
N MET A 197 -25.75 19.33 -9.90
CA MET A 197 -25.08 19.49 -8.60
C MET A 197 -24.66 20.95 -8.32
N PRO A 198 -24.53 21.38 -7.06
CA PRO A 198 -23.96 22.69 -6.71
C PRO A 198 -22.48 22.83 -7.16
N PRO A 199 -21.98 24.06 -7.42
CA PRO A 199 -20.67 24.27 -8.04
C PRO A 199 -19.49 23.61 -7.29
N ASN A 200 -19.56 23.59 -5.96
CA ASN A 200 -18.53 23.02 -5.08
C ASN A 200 -18.31 21.50 -5.30
N TYR A 201 -19.31 20.78 -5.78
CA TYR A 201 -19.22 19.36 -6.11
C TYR A 201 -18.61 19.10 -7.49
N VAL A 202 -18.56 20.12 -8.36
CA VAL A 202 -18.14 19.99 -9.76
C VAL A 202 -16.73 20.54 -10.01
N LEU A 203 -16.31 21.53 -9.21
CA LEU A 203 -15.01 22.22 -9.30
C LEU A 203 -13.79 21.30 -9.53
N ASN A 204 -13.81 20.11 -8.91
CA ASN A 204 -12.67 19.18 -8.94
C ASN A 204 -12.62 18.25 -10.17
N SER A 205 -13.62 18.32 -11.05
CA SER A 205 -13.66 17.52 -12.28
C SER A 205 -12.42 17.75 -13.14
N GLN A 206 -11.70 16.67 -13.47
CA GLN A 206 -10.51 16.67 -14.34
C GLN A 206 -10.85 16.92 -15.81
N SER A 207 -12.13 16.83 -16.15
CA SER A 207 -12.64 16.92 -17.50
C SER A 207 -13.08 18.34 -17.83
N PHE A 208 -12.26 19.03 -18.60
CA PHE A 208 -12.59 20.36 -19.14
C PHE A 208 -13.95 20.39 -19.85
N THR A 209 -14.28 19.34 -20.63
CA THR A 209 -15.58 19.21 -21.30
C THR A 209 -16.75 19.17 -20.31
N MET A 210 -16.57 18.53 -19.16
CA MET A 210 -17.60 18.48 -18.12
C MET A 210 -17.76 19.86 -17.47
N LEU A 211 -16.66 20.55 -17.13
CA LEU A 211 -16.71 21.93 -16.59
C LEU A 211 -17.40 22.92 -17.55
N THR A 212 -17.15 22.80 -18.86
CA THR A 212 -17.83 23.64 -19.87
C THR A 212 -19.32 23.32 -19.99
N LYS A 213 -19.71 22.04 -19.90
CA LYS A 213 -21.13 21.63 -19.91
C LYS A 213 -21.86 22.13 -18.67
N TYR A 214 -21.21 22.02 -17.51
CA TYR A 214 -21.73 22.53 -16.24
C TYR A 214 -22.01 24.03 -16.33
N THR A 215 -21.02 24.80 -16.78
CA THR A 215 -21.13 26.25 -16.98
C THR A 215 -22.32 26.60 -17.87
N GLN A 216 -22.47 25.92 -19.01
CA GLN A 216 -23.57 26.18 -19.93
C GLN A 216 -24.93 25.81 -19.30
N SER A 217 -25.02 24.67 -18.63
CA SER A 217 -26.24 24.22 -17.95
C SER A 217 -26.73 25.23 -16.89
N VAL A 218 -25.82 25.82 -16.11
CA VAL A 218 -26.18 26.85 -15.13
C VAL A 218 -26.61 28.15 -15.81
N LYS A 219 -25.91 28.59 -16.87
CA LYS A 219 -26.34 29.77 -17.66
C LYS A 219 -27.74 29.59 -18.28
N ASP A 220 -28.02 28.41 -18.82
CA ASP A 220 -29.31 28.05 -19.43
C ASP A 220 -30.44 28.04 -18.37
N GLN A 221 -30.16 27.57 -17.15
CA GLN A 221 -31.11 27.57 -16.03
C GLN A 221 -31.42 28.98 -15.51
N GLU A 222 -30.44 29.89 -15.50
CA GLU A 222 -30.64 31.29 -15.11
C GLU A 222 -31.26 32.16 -16.23
N GLY A 223 -31.38 31.63 -17.46
CA GLY A 223 -31.93 32.37 -18.61
C GLY A 223 -31.05 33.51 -19.10
N GLY A 224 -29.75 33.48 -18.79
CA GLY A 224 -28.78 34.51 -19.16
C GLY A 224 -28.39 34.50 -20.64
N SER A 225 -27.88 35.62 -21.15
CA SER A 225 -27.20 35.62 -22.45
C SER A 225 -25.82 34.94 -22.34
N LEU A 226 -25.28 34.46 -23.48
CA LEU A 226 -23.94 33.85 -23.54
C LEU A 226 -22.84 34.72 -22.89
N ASP A 227 -22.94 36.04 -23.05
CA ASP A 227 -21.98 37.04 -22.56
C ASP A 227 -22.18 37.44 -21.08
N THR A 228 -23.29 37.03 -20.45
CA THR A 228 -23.55 37.29 -19.03
C THR A 228 -23.02 36.13 -18.18
N PRO A 229 -22.19 36.35 -17.15
CA PRO A 229 -21.84 35.31 -16.19
C PRO A 229 -23.08 34.85 -15.41
N ALA A 230 -23.20 33.56 -15.16
CA ALA A 230 -24.23 33.02 -14.28
C ALA A 230 -23.94 33.46 -12.83
N SER A 231 -24.96 34.02 -12.17
CA SER A 231 -24.90 34.54 -10.81
C SER A 231 -24.47 33.48 -9.79
N LEU A 232 -24.92 32.23 -9.95
CA LEU A 232 -24.49 31.11 -9.11
C LEU A 232 -22.98 30.83 -9.25
N LEU A 233 -22.43 30.92 -10.47
CA LEU A 233 -21.01 30.67 -10.72
C LEU A 233 -20.13 31.82 -10.20
N VAL A 234 -20.61 33.06 -10.30
CA VAL A 234 -19.95 34.25 -9.75
C VAL A 234 -19.92 34.19 -8.22
N GLN A 235 -21.05 33.89 -7.58
CA GLN A 235 -21.15 33.77 -6.12
C GLN A 235 -20.20 32.70 -5.55
N HIS A 236 -19.95 31.64 -6.32
CA HIS A 236 -19.03 30.56 -5.94
C HIS A 236 -17.58 30.78 -6.40
N HIS A 237 -17.21 31.94 -6.97
CA HIS A 237 -15.86 32.23 -7.50
C HIS A 237 -15.34 31.13 -8.45
N PHE A 238 -16.25 30.55 -9.25
CA PHE A 238 -16.00 29.30 -9.98
C PHE A 238 -14.92 29.44 -11.06
N ASP A 239 -14.86 30.57 -11.76
CA ASP A 239 -13.85 30.85 -12.78
C ASP A 239 -12.45 31.10 -12.19
N GLU A 240 -12.35 31.89 -11.11
CA GLU A 240 -11.07 32.18 -10.43
C GLU A 240 -10.42 30.88 -9.94
N GLN A 241 -11.23 29.96 -9.40
CA GLN A 241 -10.78 28.65 -8.96
C GLN A 241 -10.40 27.71 -10.11
N ILE A 242 -11.13 27.70 -11.23
CA ILE A 242 -10.82 26.81 -12.37
C ILE A 242 -9.66 27.34 -13.21
N SER A 243 -9.62 28.64 -13.51
CA SER A 243 -8.62 29.25 -14.40
C SER A 243 -7.18 29.03 -13.91
N SER A 244 -6.95 29.08 -12.58
CA SER A 244 -5.66 28.77 -11.94
C SER A 244 -5.26 27.28 -11.99
N THR A 245 -6.24 26.38 -12.18
CA THR A 245 -6.04 24.93 -12.16
C THR A 245 -6.19 24.26 -13.53
N LEU A 246 -6.48 24.99 -14.61
CA LEU A 246 -6.42 24.44 -15.98
C LEU A 246 -4.97 24.31 -16.48
N PHE A 247 -4.70 23.24 -17.22
CA PHE A 247 -3.42 23.01 -17.89
C PHE A 247 -3.60 22.18 -19.17
N ASN A 248 -2.63 22.23 -20.09
CA ASN A 248 -2.59 21.35 -21.25
C ASN A 248 -1.81 20.06 -20.90
N ASP A 249 -2.50 18.91 -20.81
CA ASP A 249 -1.82 17.62 -20.65
C ASP A 249 -1.29 17.15 -22.01
N ALA A 250 0.01 17.42 -22.24
CA ALA A 250 0.71 17.07 -23.47
C ALA A 250 0.67 15.56 -23.78
N ARG A 251 0.54 14.68 -22.77
CA ARG A 251 0.50 13.21 -22.95
C ARG A 251 -0.74 12.75 -23.70
N VAL A 252 -1.85 13.48 -23.56
CA VAL A 252 -3.14 13.18 -24.21
C VAL A 252 -3.63 14.29 -25.15
N ASN A 253 -2.84 15.36 -25.30
CA ASN A 253 -3.14 16.58 -26.06
C ASN A 253 -4.55 17.14 -25.76
N LYS A 254 -4.85 17.34 -24.46
CA LYS A 254 -6.14 17.85 -23.97
C LYS A 254 -5.94 18.82 -22.81
N VAL A 255 -6.79 19.84 -22.75
CA VAL A 255 -6.94 20.66 -21.54
C VAL A 255 -7.55 19.80 -20.43
N ARG A 256 -6.94 19.88 -19.25
CA ARG A 256 -7.29 19.16 -18.02
C ARG A 256 -7.32 20.13 -16.84
N ASN A 257 -7.95 19.70 -15.76
CA ASN A 257 -7.97 20.40 -14.48
C ASN A 257 -7.13 19.62 -13.46
N LYS A 258 -6.20 20.29 -12.78
CA LYS A 258 -5.32 19.72 -11.74
C LYS A 258 -5.79 20.00 -10.30
N SER A 259 -6.96 20.62 -10.09
CA SER A 259 -7.48 20.93 -8.74
C SER A 259 -7.52 19.71 -7.81
N ILE A 260 -7.95 18.54 -8.30
CA ILE A 260 -7.94 17.30 -7.50
C ILE A 260 -6.52 16.86 -7.07
N ARG A 261 -5.48 17.20 -7.83
CA ARG A 261 -4.07 16.91 -7.46
C ARG A 261 -3.58 17.84 -6.35
N TYR A 262 -3.99 19.11 -6.39
CA TYR A 262 -3.74 20.04 -5.30
C TYR A 262 -4.48 19.61 -4.03
N LEU A 263 -5.73 19.16 -4.16
CA LEU A 263 -6.50 18.62 -3.04
C LEU A 263 -5.90 17.33 -2.47
N ALA A 264 -5.36 16.45 -3.33
CA ALA A 264 -4.63 15.26 -2.90
C ALA A 264 -3.37 15.62 -2.10
N ALA A 265 -2.61 16.63 -2.54
CA ALA A 265 -1.44 17.14 -1.84
C ALA A 265 -1.78 17.84 -0.51
N GLU A 266 -2.88 18.60 -0.47
CA GLU A 266 -3.42 19.24 0.74
C GLU A 266 -3.79 18.17 1.78
N TYR A 267 -4.66 17.22 1.41
CA TYR A 267 -5.10 16.15 2.32
C TYR A 267 -3.96 15.25 2.78
N ALA A 268 -3.02 14.92 1.89
CA ALA A 268 -1.83 14.14 2.24
C ALA A 268 -0.90 14.93 3.17
N GLY A 269 -0.67 16.22 2.91
CA GLY A 269 0.17 17.08 3.75
C GLY A 269 -0.38 17.24 5.17
N GLU A 270 -1.68 17.52 5.30
CA GLU A 270 -2.36 17.57 6.60
C GLU A 270 -2.24 16.26 7.38
N ALA A 271 -2.42 15.13 6.69
CA ALA A 271 -2.35 13.80 7.28
C ALA A 271 -0.92 13.41 7.70
N VAL A 272 0.10 13.74 6.90
CA VAL A 272 1.52 13.51 7.23
C VAL A 272 1.92 14.33 8.45
N VAL A 273 1.60 15.63 8.49
CA VAL A 273 1.87 16.49 9.66
C VAL A 273 1.20 15.96 10.93
N ALA A 274 0.00 15.37 10.80
CA ALA A 274 -0.71 14.77 11.93
C ALA A 274 -0.15 13.41 12.40
N LEU A 275 0.51 12.64 11.51
CA LEU A 275 1.28 11.44 11.86
C LEU A 275 2.58 11.82 12.56
N GLU A 276 3.35 12.75 11.97
CA GLU A 276 4.64 13.20 12.51
C GLU A 276 4.49 13.90 13.87
N ALA A 277 3.35 14.54 14.14
CA ALA A 277 3.02 15.10 15.46
C ALA A 277 2.64 14.05 16.53
N GLN A 278 2.46 12.77 16.17
CA GLN A 278 2.06 11.69 17.07
C GLN A 278 3.14 10.61 17.16
N GLU A 279 4.07 10.75 18.10
CA GLU A 279 5.17 9.79 18.25
C GLU A 279 4.83 8.58 19.13
N GLY A 280 5.39 7.42 18.76
CA GLY A 280 5.58 6.28 19.65
C GLY A 280 4.52 5.18 19.57
N TYR A 281 4.71 4.17 20.43
CA TYR A 281 3.97 2.90 20.42
C TYR A 281 2.43 3.01 20.48
N GLN A 282 1.88 4.11 21.01
CA GLN A 282 0.42 4.30 21.04
C GLN A 282 -0.18 4.54 19.64
N LEU A 283 0.51 5.31 18.78
CA LEU A 283 0.06 5.53 17.39
C LEU A 283 0.08 4.21 16.62
N GLU A 284 1.19 3.49 16.67
CA GLU A 284 1.36 2.20 15.99
C GLU A 284 0.32 1.17 16.41
N SER A 285 0.06 1.08 17.72
CA SER A 285 -1.02 0.25 18.27
C SER A 285 -2.38 0.60 17.66
N LYS A 286 -2.71 1.90 17.53
CA LYS A 286 -3.96 2.36 16.91
C LYS A 286 -3.99 2.06 15.40
N LEU A 287 -2.88 2.27 14.69
CA LEU A 287 -2.77 2.01 13.26
C LEU A 287 -2.90 0.51 12.94
N ILE A 288 -2.38 -0.39 13.78
CA ILE A 288 -2.58 -1.84 13.62
C ILE A 288 -4.09 -2.19 13.64
N ASP A 289 -4.85 -1.66 14.60
CA ASP A 289 -6.31 -1.89 14.66
C ASP A 289 -7.00 -1.28 13.45
N LEU A 290 -6.79 0.03 13.21
CA LEU A 290 -7.45 0.79 12.15
C LEU A 290 -7.25 0.14 10.76
N CYS A 291 -6.03 -0.28 10.46
CA CYS A 291 -5.65 -0.78 9.14
C CYS A 291 -5.88 -2.27 8.94
N TYR A 292 -5.85 -3.09 10.01
CA TYR A 292 -5.82 -4.55 9.89
C TYR A 292 -6.93 -5.31 10.63
N GLN A 293 -7.80 -4.68 11.43
CA GLN A 293 -8.91 -5.39 12.11
C GLN A 293 -9.85 -6.15 11.15
N THR A 294 -9.95 -5.73 9.88
CA THR A 294 -10.67 -6.43 8.81
C THR A 294 -9.99 -7.72 8.32
N TYR A 295 -8.72 -7.95 8.70
CA TYR A 295 -7.88 -9.10 8.42
C TYR A 295 -7.50 -9.79 9.74
N PRO A 296 -8.44 -10.51 10.40
CA PRO A 296 -8.31 -10.89 11.81
C PRO A 296 -7.13 -11.82 12.12
N LEU A 297 -6.71 -12.68 11.17
CA LEU A 297 -5.56 -13.55 11.40
C LEU A 297 -4.25 -12.77 11.31
N LEU A 298 -4.14 -11.88 10.32
CA LEU A 298 -2.98 -11.00 10.17
C LEU A 298 -2.91 -9.98 11.32
N HIS A 299 -4.03 -9.40 11.74
CA HIS A 299 -4.13 -8.50 12.89
C HIS A 299 -3.53 -9.14 14.15
N SER A 300 -3.89 -10.40 14.43
CA SER A 300 -3.32 -11.18 15.54
C SER A 300 -1.79 -11.33 15.43
N VAL A 301 -1.28 -11.64 14.22
CA VAL A 301 0.17 -11.72 13.96
C VAL A 301 0.87 -10.38 14.15
N LEU A 302 0.30 -9.28 13.65
CA LEU A 302 0.86 -7.92 13.77
C LEU A 302 0.84 -7.43 15.22
N ARG A 303 -0.23 -7.70 15.96
CA ARG A 303 -0.33 -7.43 17.39
C ARG A 303 0.76 -8.14 18.18
N LYS A 304 0.99 -9.43 17.92
CA LYS A 304 2.06 -10.19 18.57
C LYS A 304 3.47 -9.73 18.18
N ALA A 305 3.69 -9.42 16.90
CA ALA A 305 4.96 -8.87 16.42
C ALA A 305 5.27 -7.51 17.08
N PHE A 306 4.25 -6.70 17.29
CA PHE A 306 4.34 -5.43 18.00
C PHE A 306 4.64 -5.60 19.49
N GLU A 307 4.02 -6.56 20.18
CA GLU A 307 4.35 -6.92 21.57
C GLU A 307 5.81 -7.35 21.70
N ILE A 308 6.30 -8.20 20.79
CA ILE A 308 7.71 -8.63 20.73
C ILE A 308 8.62 -7.43 20.46
N GLN A 309 8.25 -6.50 19.58
CA GLN A 309 9.03 -5.29 19.33
C GLN A 309 9.18 -4.40 20.59
N VAL A 310 8.13 -4.29 21.40
CA VAL A 310 8.15 -3.53 22.66
C VAL A 310 9.02 -4.21 23.72
N GLN A 311 8.94 -5.54 23.83
CA GLN A 311 9.70 -6.32 24.82
C GLN A 311 11.18 -6.50 24.43
N GLU A 312 11.45 -6.64 23.14
CA GLU A 312 12.75 -6.98 22.58
C GLU A 312 13.13 -6.01 21.44
N PRO A 313 13.41 -4.73 21.72
CA PRO A 313 13.76 -3.76 20.69
C PRO A 313 14.98 -4.20 19.87
N TYR A 314 15.03 -3.72 18.63
CA TYR A 314 16.18 -3.86 17.75
C TYR A 314 17.07 -2.62 17.88
N PHE A 315 18.32 -2.83 18.25
CA PHE A 315 19.37 -1.81 18.31
C PHE A 315 20.42 -2.11 17.24
N ASP A 316 21.10 -1.06 16.75
CA ASP A 316 22.22 -1.23 15.83
C ASP A 316 23.54 -1.54 16.56
N GLU A 317 24.63 -1.74 15.82
CA GLU A 317 25.98 -2.00 16.36
C GLU A 317 26.54 -0.90 17.27
N LYS A 318 25.82 0.22 17.46
CA LYS A 318 26.20 1.36 18.29
C LYS A 318 25.24 1.56 19.47
N ASP A 319 24.45 0.55 19.80
CA ASP A 319 23.37 0.59 20.81
C ASP A 319 22.42 1.80 20.65
N SER A 320 22.33 2.34 19.44
CA SER A 320 21.60 3.57 19.17
C SER A 320 20.16 3.22 18.77
N PRO A 321 19.13 3.74 19.45
CA PRO A 321 17.75 3.53 19.04
C PRO A 321 17.48 4.30 17.75
N LYS A 322 17.57 3.60 16.62
CA LYS A 322 17.12 4.11 15.32
C LYS A 322 15.59 3.99 15.19
N SER A 323 15.03 4.75 14.26
CA SER A 323 13.69 4.48 13.67
C SER A 323 13.55 3.04 13.13
N GLU A 324 14.67 2.41 12.76
CA GLU A 324 14.77 0.99 12.38
C GLU A 324 14.35 0.00 13.49
N GLY A 325 13.93 0.43 14.69
CA GLY A 325 13.43 -0.45 15.76
C GLY A 325 12.17 -1.25 15.42
N ALA A 326 11.49 -0.93 14.31
CA ALA A 326 10.26 -1.56 13.84
C ALA A 326 10.40 -3.06 13.48
N HIS A 327 9.35 -3.84 13.75
CA HIS A 327 9.30 -5.24 13.36
C HIS A 327 9.18 -5.39 11.83
N PRO A 328 10.07 -6.11 11.14
CA PRO A 328 10.14 -6.11 9.66
C PRO A 328 8.91 -6.78 8.99
N ILE A 329 8.03 -7.41 9.76
CA ILE A 329 6.77 -7.96 9.25
C ILE A 329 5.75 -6.87 8.89
N PHE A 330 5.85 -5.66 9.43
CA PHE A 330 4.95 -4.55 9.09
C PHE A 330 5.10 -4.16 7.62
N GLU A 331 6.33 -4.07 7.13
CA GLU A 331 6.65 -3.86 5.72
C GLU A 331 6.02 -4.97 4.83
N LEU A 332 6.16 -6.25 5.23
CA LEU A 332 5.57 -7.37 4.49
C LEU A 332 4.03 -7.30 4.48
N ALA A 333 3.43 -6.92 5.61
CA ALA A 333 1.98 -6.82 5.75
C ALA A 333 1.40 -5.65 4.94
N PHE A 334 2.06 -4.49 4.94
CA PHE A 334 1.64 -3.32 4.16
C PHE A 334 1.53 -3.64 2.67
N TYR A 335 2.51 -4.35 2.11
CA TYR A 335 2.50 -4.74 0.69
C TYR A 335 1.66 -6.00 0.37
N HIS A 336 1.36 -6.85 1.36
CA HIS A 336 0.77 -8.18 1.09
C HIS A 336 -0.39 -8.62 2.01
N ALA A 337 -1.00 -7.76 2.82
CA ALA A 337 -1.92 -8.16 3.91
C ALA A 337 -2.99 -9.21 3.54
N GLN A 338 -3.73 -9.00 2.45
CA GLN A 338 -4.80 -9.91 2.04
C GLN A 338 -4.28 -11.26 1.51
N VAL A 339 -3.06 -11.27 0.95
CA VAL A 339 -2.36 -12.52 0.60
C VAL A 339 -1.97 -13.23 1.88
N LEU A 340 -1.36 -12.51 2.85
CA LEU A 340 -1.01 -13.08 4.15
C LEU A 340 -2.24 -13.62 4.87
N GLU A 341 -3.34 -12.87 4.96
CA GLU A 341 -4.61 -13.32 5.54
C GLU A 341 -5.13 -14.60 4.87
N ASN A 342 -5.09 -14.67 3.53
CA ASN A 342 -5.46 -15.88 2.81
C ASN A 342 -4.52 -17.06 3.08
N CYS A 343 -3.21 -16.82 3.23
CA CYS A 343 -2.25 -17.86 3.62
C CYS A 343 -2.42 -18.29 5.09
N LEU A 344 -2.72 -17.37 6.01
CA LEU A 344 -2.96 -17.62 7.44
C LEU A 344 -4.22 -18.47 7.69
N LYS A 345 -5.15 -18.57 6.74
CA LYS A 345 -6.24 -19.57 6.79
C LYS A 345 -5.73 -21.02 6.81
N ASN A 346 -4.49 -21.28 6.37
CA ASN A 346 -3.82 -22.56 6.56
C ASN A 346 -3.24 -22.65 8.00
N PRO A 347 -3.66 -23.61 8.84
CA PRO A 347 -3.22 -23.69 10.24
C PRO A 347 -1.70 -23.82 10.42
N ASN A 348 -1.01 -24.49 9.49
CA ASN A 348 0.44 -24.66 9.56
C ASN A 348 1.19 -23.39 9.15
N PHE A 349 0.70 -22.65 8.15
CA PHE A 349 1.25 -21.32 7.81
C PHE A 349 1.05 -20.33 8.98
N HIS A 350 -0.14 -20.30 9.57
CA HIS A 350 -0.45 -19.50 10.76
C HIS A 350 0.46 -19.84 11.93
N LYS A 351 0.68 -21.13 12.21
CA LYS A 351 1.58 -21.58 13.28
C LYS A 351 3.02 -21.08 13.12
N ILE A 352 3.50 -20.84 11.88
CA ILE A 352 4.84 -20.31 11.62
C ILE A 352 4.91 -18.81 11.99
N PHE A 353 4.01 -17.99 11.43
CA PHE A 353 4.04 -16.54 11.66
C PHE A 353 3.51 -16.10 13.02
N ASN A 354 2.85 -16.99 13.77
CA ASN A 354 2.42 -16.77 15.15
C ASN A 354 3.36 -17.43 16.18
N ASN A 355 4.55 -17.90 15.76
CA ASN A 355 5.57 -18.44 16.66
C ASN A 355 6.52 -17.34 17.16
N ASP A 356 6.64 -17.26 18.49
CA ASP A 356 7.41 -16.24 19.22
C ASP A 356 8.88 -16.24 18.79
N SER A 357 9.52 -17.42 18.72
CA SER A 357 10.92 -17.54 18.32
C SER A 357 11.16 -17.13 16.85
N ILE A 358 10.23 -17.44 15.94
CA ILE A 358 10.30 -16.98 14.54
C ILE A 358 10.19 -15.44 14.48
N LEU A 359 9.25 -14.85 15.20
CA LEU A 359 9.09 -13.39 15.27
C LEU A 359 10.31 -12.73 15.95
N MET A 360 10.87 -13.30 17.02
CA MET A 360 12.12 -12.82 17.63
C MET A 360 13.32 -12.93 16.69
N LEU A 361 13.46 -14.02 15.92
CA LEU A 361 14.50 -14.15 14.89
C LEU A 361 14.36 -13.05 13.82
N MET A 362 13.14 -12.69 13.44
CA MET A 362 12.87 -11.54 12.56
C MET A 362 13.23 -10.21 13.24
N GLN A 363 12.77 -9.99 14.46
CA GLN A 363 13.00 -8.77 15.23
C GLN A 363 14.50 -8.52 15.44
N LYS A 364 15.27 -9.54 15.83
CA LYS A 364 16.74 -9.46 15.99
C LYS A 364 17.52 -9.47 14.67
N GLY A 365 16.84 -9.60 13.52
CA GLY A 365 17.46 -9.49 12.19
C GLY A 365 18.17 -10.74 11.68
N PHE A 366 18.01 -11.87 12.38
CA PHE A 366 18.55 -13.17 11.97
C PHE A 366 17.69 -13.90 10.93
N LEU A 367 16.47 -13.41 10.65
CA LEU A 367 15.55 -13.99 9.68
C LEU A 367 14.80 -12.90 8.92
N ASN A 368 14.94 -12.87 7.60
CA ASN A 368 14.15 -11.98 6.76
C ASN A 368 12.72 -12.55 6.55
N PRO A 369 11.66 -11.81 6.91
CA PRO A 369 10.28 -12.30 6.75
C PRO A 369 9.88 -12.53 5.29
N TYR A 370 10.44 -11.75 4.35
CA TYR A 370 10.19 -11.92 2.91
C TYR A 370 10.80 -13.22 2.39
N ASP A 371 12.04 -13.54 2.78
CA ASP A 371 12.73 -14.76 2.33
C ASP A 371 12.05 -16.01 2.89
N LEU A 372 11.59 -15.97 4.14
CA LEU A 372 10.75 -17.04 4.70
C LEU A 372 9.45 -17.21 3.91
N PHE A 373 8.78 -16.10 3.58
CA PHE A 373 7.53 -16.10 2.83
C PHE A 373 7.71 -16.68 1.41
N GLU A 374 8.75 -16.28 0.67
CA GLU A 374 9.08 -16.86 -0.63
C GLU A 374 9.50 -18.34 -0.52
N ALA A 375 10.21 -18.73 0.53
CA ALA A 375 10.62 -20.12 0.74
C ALA A 375 9.40 -21.07 0.86
N ILE A 376 8.32 -20.61 1.49
CA ILE A 376 7.09 -21.39 1.76
C ILE A 376 5.88 -21.07 0.86
N THR A 377 6.02 -20.17 -0.11
CA THR A 377 5.00 -19.88 -1.12
C THR A 377 5.52 -20.00 -2.56
N LEU A 378 4.62 -20.18 -3.53
CA LEU A 378 4.90 -20.11 -4.97
C LEU A 378 4.22 -18.87 -5.55
N LYS A 379 5.01 -18.04 -6.23
CA LYS A 379 4.53 -16.86 -6.95
C LYS A 379 4.08 -17.26 -8.36
N ASN A 380 2.83 -17.71 -8.46
CA ASN A 380 2.13 -17.90 -9.74
C ASN A 380 1.23 -16.67 -10.01
N HIS A 381 0.22 -16.79 -10.88
CA HIS A 381 -0.83 -15.75 -11.03
C HIS A 381 -1.53 -15.44 -9.69
N ASP A 382 -1.71 -16.45 -8.85
CA ASP A 382 -2.03 -16.34 -7.43
C ASP A 382 -0.88 -16.89 -6.58
N ILE A 383 -0.69 -16.34 -5.37
CA ILE A 383 0.30 -16.86 -4.43
C ILE A 383 -0.23 -18.14 -3.76
N GLN A 384 0.45 -19.26 -4.01
CA GLN A 384 0.07 -20.58 -3.51
C GLN A 384 0.98 -21.07 -2.38
N ILE A 385 0.45 -21.86 -1.46
CA ILE A 385 1.20 -22.43 -0.34
C ILE A 385 2.00 -23.67 -0.77
N LYS A 386 3.30 -23.71 -0.43
CA LYS A 386 4.15 -24.89 -0.54
C LYS A 386 3.96 -25.81 0.68
N ASN A 387 2.90 -26.62 0.68
CA ASN A 387 2.53 -27.47 1.84
C ASN A 387 3.68 -28.36 2.36
N ALA A 388 4.53 -28.91 1.48
CA ALA A 388 5.67 -29.74 1.89
C ALA A 388 6.71 -28.95 2.68
N GLN A 389 7.10 -27.77 2.18
CA GLN A 389 8.03 -26.85 2.84
C GLN A 389 7.46 -26.33 4.16
N ILE A 390 6.19 -25.96 4.20
CA ILE A 390 5.51 -25.57 5.46
C ILE A 390 5.56 -26.68 6.50
N ASN A 391 5.28 -27.93 6.12
CA ASN A 391 5.31 -29.05 7.05
C ASN A 391 6.73 -29.30 7.61
N ILE A 392 7.77 -29.02 6.83
CA ILE A 392 9.17 -29.06 7.30
C ILE A 392 9.43 -27.92 8.31
N VAL A 393 9.06 -26.68 7.98
CA VAL A 393 9.25 -25.54 8.91
C VAL A 393 8.47 -25.77 10.22
N VAL A 394 7.21 -26.24 10.15
CA VAL A 394 6.42 -26.59 11.34
C VAL A 394 7.05 -27.70 12.18
N ALA A 395 7.67 -28.70 11.54
CA ALA A 395 8.42 -29.73 12.27
C ALA A 395 9.68 -29.17 12.95
N ASN A 396 10.28 -28.13 12.36
CA ASN A 396 11.49 -27.45 12.85
C ASN A 396 11.23 -26.33 13.87
N LEU A 397 9.98 -25.91 14.14
CA LEU A 397 9.71 -24.77 15.06
C LEU A 397 10.34 -24.94 16.46
N GLY A 398 10.38 -26.17 17.00
CA GLY A 398 11.02 -26.44 18.29
C GLY A 398 12.55 -26.31 18.30
N ALA A 399 13.18 -26.11 17.14
CA ALA A 399 14.61 -25.78 17.02
C ALA A 399 14.89 -24.27 17.04
N CYS A 400 13.86 -23.42 16.87
CA CYS A 400 14.03 -21.98 16.68
C CYS A 400 14.46 -21.26 17.97
N GLU A 401 13.98 -21.72 19.13
CA GLU A 401 14.35 -21.18 20.44
C GLU A 401 15.84 -21.46 20.77
N PRO A 402 16.35 -22.72 20.72
CA PRO A 402 17.79 -22.98 20.87
C PRO A 402 18.66 -22.27 19.83
N LEU A 403 18.19 -22.14 18.59
CA LEU A 403 18.89 -21.40 17.53
C LEU A 403 18.99 -19.90 17.88
N LEU A 404 17.89 -19.28 18.32
CA LEU A 404 17.86 -17.89 18.76
C LEU A 404 18.80 -17.67 19.96
N THR A 405 18.78 -18.56 20.96
CA THR A 405 19.70 -18.52 22.11
C THR A 405 21.16 -18.57 21.65
N CYS A 406 21.52 -19.47 20.73
CA CYS A 406 22.86 -19.52 20.15
C CYS A 406 23.25 -18.20 19.47
N LEU A 407 22.38 -17.68 18.60
CA LEU A 407 22.66 -16.45 17.84
C LEU A 407 22.82 -15.22 18.74
N MET A 408 22.11 -15.16 19.86
CA MET A 408 22.23 -14.08 20.86
C MET A 408 23.40 -14.26 21.84
N GLN A 409 23.92 -15.47 22.02
CA GLN A 409 25.06 -15.73 22.92
C GLN A 409 26.41 -15.59 22.22
N VAL A 410 26.51 -15.98 20.94
CA VAL A 410 27.74 -15.89 20.13
C VAL A 410 27.89 -14.48 19.52
N ASN A 411 27.68 -13.44 20.34
CA ASN A 411 27.58 -12.04 19.92
C ASN A 411 28.82 -11.57 19.15
N GLY A 412 28.60 -11.03 17.95
CA GLY A 412 29.64 -10.51 17.05
C GLY A 412 29.43 -10.86 15.57
N ARG A 413 28.51 -11.77 15.24
CA ARG A 413 28.10 -11.98 13.84
C ARG A 413 27.08 -10.91 13.43
N ASN A 414 27.41 -10.12 12.41
CA ASN A 414 26.45 -9.29 11.67
C ASN A 414 25.20 -10.14 11.36
N PRO A 415 24.00 -9.77 11.86
CA PRO A 415 22.79 -10.56 11.67
C PRO A 415 22.43 -10.83 10.20
N GLU A 416 22.74 -9.90 9.30
CA GLU A 416 22.51 -10.04 7.86
C GLU A 416 23.33 -11.19 7.26
N ALA A 417 24.55 -11.39 7.77
CA ALA A 417 25.48 -12.42 7.30
C ALA A 417 25.09 -13.86 7.71
N VAL A 418 23.99 -14.05 8.45
CA VAL A 418 23.47 -15.38 8.82
C VAL A 418 22.00 -15.61 8.41
N GLN A 419 21.33 -14.61 7.82
CA GLN A 419 19.90 -14.71 7.45
C GLN A 419 19.61 -15.89 6.51
N LYS A 420 20.51 -16.13 5.55
CA LYS A 420 20.36 -17.18 4.54
C LYS A 420 20.51 -18.58 5.15
N GLU A 421 21.48 -18.75 6.04
CA GLU A 421 21.75 -19.97 6.80
C GLU A 421 20.57 -20.30 7.71
N VAL A 422 20.04 -19.31 8.45
CA VAL A 422 18.86 -19.49 9.31
C VAL A 422 17.64 -19.88 8.48
N ALA A 423 17.36 -19.19 7.37
CA ALA A 423 16.27 -19.54 6.47
C ALA A 423 16.42 -20.95 5.88
N GLN A 424 17.64 -21.34 5.48
CA GLN A 424 17.95 -22.68 4.99
C GLN A 424 17.74 -23.76 6.06
N LEU A 425 18.15 -23.51 7.31
CA LEU A 425 17.93 -24.43 8.43
C LEU A 425 16.43 -24.62 8.69
N LEU A 426 15.62 -23.57 8.65
CA LEU A 426 14.16 -23.68 8.84
C LEU A 426 13.49 -24.60 7.81
N VAL A 427 13.92 -24.58 6.55
CA VAL A 427 13.36 -25.43 5.48
C VAL A 427 14.05 -26.79 5.31
N THR A 428 15.05 -27.12 6.13
CA THR A 428 15.79 -28.39 6.02
C THR A 428 15.23 -29.44 6.98
N ALA A 429 14.80 -30.60 6.47
CA ALA A 429 14.10 -31.64 7.25
C ALA A 429 14.91 -32.28 8.40
N LYS A 430 16.24 -32.09 8.45
CA LYS A 430 17.12 -32.64 9.50
C LYS A 430 17.34 -31.71 10.69
N THR A 431 16.95 -30.43 10.59
CA THR A 431 17.21 -29.40 11.60
C THR A 431 16.61 -29.76 12.96
N LYS A 432 15.34 -30.16 13.01
CA LYS A 432 14.72 -30.70 14.23
C LYS A 432 15.59 -31.78 14.90
N ALA A 433 16.06 -32.77 14.12
CA ALA A 433 16.82 -33.90 14.66
C ALA A 433 18.22 -33.49 15.15
N PHE A 434 18.79 -32.39 14.63
CA PHE A 434 20.03 -31.81 15.12
C PHE A 434 19.80 -31.15 16.48
N PHE A 435 18.84 -30.23 16.56
CA PHE A 435 18.53 -29.48 17.78
C PHE A 435 17.88 -30.32 18.89
N GLN A 436 17.44 -31.54 18.58
CA GLN A 436 17.03 -32.56 19.57
C GLN A 436 18.19 -33.35 20.17
N ASN A 437 19.45 -33.13 19.75
CA ASN A 437 20.63 -33.75 20.34
C ASN A 437 21.38 -32.72 21.22
N PRO A 438 21.30 -32.82 22.56
CA PRO A 438 21.92 -31.85 23.46
C PRO A 438 23.42 -31.65 23.21
N GLU A 439 24.14 -32.71 22.85
CA GLU A 439 25.60 -32.64 22.62
C GLU A 439 25.97 -31.89 21.33
N LEU A 440 25.09 -31.87 20.34
CA LEU A 440 25.30 -31.08 19.12
C LEU A 440 24.91 -29.61 19.33
N VAL A 441 23.87 -29.36 20.14
CA VAL A 441 23.48 -28.02 20.55
C VAL A 441 24.57 -27.40 21.43
N ASP A 442 25.15 -28.16 22.36
CA ASP A 442 26.25 -27.73 23.22
C ASP A 442 27.49 -27.27 22.42
N LEU A 443 27.91 -28.05 21.42
CA LEU A 443 28.99 -27.66 20.49
C LEU A 443 28.66 -26.41 19.67
N LEU A 444 27.39 -26.21 19.32
CA LEU A 444 26.94 -25.02 18.59
C LEU A 444 26.91 -23.78 19.51
N LEU A 445 26.41 -23.90 20.73
CA LEU A 445 26.36 -22.82 21.74
C LEU A 445 27.76 -22.33 22.11
N HIS A 446 28.72 -23.24 22.26
CA HIS A 446 30.12 -22.90 22.54
C HIS A 446 30.96 -22.57 21.28
N GLY A 447 30.32 -22.38 20.12
CA GLY A 447 30.97 -21.87 18.90
C GLY A 447 31.80 -22.89 18.09
N TYR A 448 31.92 -24.14 18.54
CA TYR A 448 32.64 -25.19 17.81
C TYR A 448 31.99 -25.59 16.47
N LEU A 449 30.67 -25.39 16.33
CA LEU A 449 29.94 -25.61 15.08
C LEU A 449 29.47 -24.27 14.46
N THR A 450 29.59 -24.17 13.13
CA THR A 450 28.98 -23.08 12.35
C THR A 450 27.60 -23.49 11.84
N LEU A 451 26.73 -22.52 11.52
CA LEU A 451 25.40 -22.81 10.95
C LEU A 451 25.49 -23.57 9.62
N ALA A 452 26.53 -23.31 8.83
CA ALA A 452 26.83 -24.05 7.61
C ALA A 452 27.13 -25.54 7.91
N MET A 453 27.94 -25.83 8.94
CA MET A 453 28.16 -27.22 9.38
C MET A 453 26.86 -27.89 9.88
N VAL A 454 25.98 -27.16 10.58
CA VAL A 454 24.66 -27.68 10.98
C VAL A 454 23.83 -28.09 9.74
N ALA A 455 23.87 -27.30 8.68
CA ALA A 455 23.21 -27.60 7.41
C ALA A 455 23.83 -28.80 6.67
N GLU A 456 25.03 -29.25 7.03
CA GLU A 456 25.69 -30.46 6.48
C GLU A 456 25.51 -31.71 7.35
N ILE A 457 25.47 -31.60 8.68
CA ILE A 457 25.32 -32.75 9.61
C ILE A 457 24.02 -33.51 9.35
N PHE A 458 24.09 -34.84 9.25
CA PHE A 458 22.92 -35.72 9.22
C PHE A 458 22.85 -36.52 10.53
N PRO A 459 22.01 -36.13 11.52
CA PRO A 459 22.06 -36.69 12.88
C PRO A 459 21.85 -38.21 12.97
N HIS A 460 21.17 -38.82 11.99
CA HIS A 460 20.97 -40.27 11.93
C HIS A 460 22.23 -41.07 11.56
N ARG A 461 23.28 -40.42 11.02
CA ARG A 461 24.60 -41.04 10.76
C ARG A 461 25.51 -41.06 11.98
N ILE A 462 25.22 -40.24 13.00
CA ILE A 462 26.02 -40.18 14.22
C ILE A 462 25.78 -41.42 15.06
N ASN A 463 26.84 -42.18 15.34
CA ASN A 463 26.79 -43.28 16.30
C ASN A 463 26.64 -42.69 17.71
N LYS A 464 25.40 -42.67 18.21
CA LYS A 464 25.06 -42.07 19.51
C LYS A 464 25.90 -42.59 20.67
N LEU A 465 26.20 -43.90 20.69
CA LEU A 465 26.99 -44.50 21.78
C LEU A 465 28.45 -44.06 21.72
N GLN A 466 29.04 -44.04 20.51
CA GLN A 466 30.40 -43.56 20.33
C GLN A 466 30.52 -42.06 20.63
N PHE A 467 29.59 -41.24 20.13
CA PHE A 467 29.65 -39.78 20.24
C PHE A 467 29.53 -39.30 21.70
N SER A 468 28.61 -39.88 22.46
CA SER A 468 28.41 -39.60 23.90
C SER A 468 29.55 -40.07 24.80
N GLN A 469 30.38 -41.01 24.34
CA GLN A 469 31.58 -41.43 25.05
C GLN A 469 32.75 -40.45 24.90
N LEU A 470 32.76 -39.60 23.87
CA LEU A 470 33.80 -38.59 23.65
C LEU A 470 33.66 -37.48 24.71
N GLN A 471 34.64 -37.33 25.58
CA GLN A 471 34.53 -36.42 26.74
C GLN A 471 34.85 -34.95 26.42
N SER A 472 35.65 -34.67 25.39
CA SER A 472 36.06 -33.29 25.05
C SER A 472 35.38 -32.78 23.77
N PRO A 473 35.14 -31.45 23.65
CA PRO A 473 34.60 -30.85 22.42
C PRO A 473 35.45 -31.13 21.18
N GLU A 474 36.78 -31.14 21.32
CA GLU A 474 37.74 -31.37 20.24
C GLU A 474 37.62 -32.79 19.70
N ALA A 475 37.49 -33.79 20.59
CA ALA A 475 37.27 -35.17 20.20
C ALA A 475 35.94 -35.36 19.45
N LYS A 476 34.86 -34.68 19.89
CA LYS A 476 33.58 -34.66 19.19
C LYS A 476 33.68 -33.98 17.83
N MET A 477 34.40 -32.87 17.73
CA MET A 477 34.64 -32.17 16.47
C MET A 477 35.46 -33.01 15.49
N SER A 478 36.53 -33.67 15.93
CA SER A 478 37.30 -34.61 15.11
C SER A 478 36.44 -35.77 14.58
N TYR A 479 35.51 -36.27 15.38
CA TYR A 479 34.53 -37.27 14.94
C TYR A 479 33.60 -36.71 13.84
N LEU A 480 33.03 -35.51 14.04
CA LEU A 480 32.11 -34.89 13.06
C LEU A 480 32.82 -34.54 11.74
N ILE A 481 34.03 -33.97 11.80
CA ILE A 481 34.87 -33.68 10.62
C ILE A 481 35.12 -34.97 9.82
N LYS A 482 35.44 -36.08 10.48
CA LYS A 482 35.68 -37.38 9.83
C LYS A 482 34.40 -37.98 9.21
N GLU A 483 33.27 -37.92 9.91
CA GLU A 483 32.00 -38.52 9.47
C GLU A 483 31.35 -37.73 8.31
N PHE A 484 31.37 -36.40 8.39
CA PHE A 484 30.71 -35.52 7.41
C PHE A 484 31.66 -34.94 6.35
N LYS A 485 32.97 -35.09 6.52
CA LYS A 485 34.02 -34.61 5.59
C LYS A 485 33.95 -33.09 5.37
N PHE A 486 33.78 -32.33 6.46
CA PHE A 486 33.88 -30.87 6.39
C PHE A 486 35.21 -30.47 5.77
N LYS A 487 35.17 -29.51 4.84
CA LYS A 487 36.40 -28.86 4.38
C LYS A 487 36.95 -28.01 5.52
N PRO A 488 38.27 -28.04 5.79
CA PRO A 488 38.89 -27.05 6.66
C PRO A 488 38.91 -25.71 5.91
N ASP A 489 37.90 -24.87 6.11
CA ASP A 489 37.90 -23.50 5.61
C ASP A 489 38.92 -22.65 6.40
N LEU A 490 40.08 -22.46 5.78
CA LEU A 490 41.05 -21.43 6.13
C LEU A 490 40.42 -20.05 5.84
N GLY A 491 39.70 -19.47 6.82
CA GLY A 491 38.82 -18.35 6.50
C GLY A 491 38.24 -17.51 7.65
N ARG A 492 38.94 -17.33 8.77
CA ARG A 492 38.86 -16.11 9.61
C ARG A 492 39.94 -16.12 10.71
N GLU A 493 40.82 -15.13 10.68
CA GLU A 493 41.73 -14.80 11.76
C GLU A 493 40.96 -14.09 12.89
N GLY A 494 41.30 -14.39 14.15
CA GLY A 494 40.63 -13.83 15.35
C GLY A 494 39.29 -14.50 15.66
N GLU A 495 39.12 -15.26 16.75
CA GLU A 495 39.98 -15.50 17.91
C GLU A 495 39.95 -16.99 18.29
N GLY A 496 41.08 -17.57 18.72
CA GLY A 496 41.10 -18.87 19.41
C GLY A 496 41.26 -20.15 18.57
N PHE A 497 42.10 -20.17 17.52
CA PHE A 497 42.36 -21.38 16.71
C PHE A 497 43.85 -21.78 16.55
N GLU A 498 44.78 -21.17 17.28
CA GLU A 498 46.23 -21.25 16.96
C GLU A 498 47.03 -22.45 17.51
N ASN A 499 46.45 -23.34 18.34
CA ASN A 499 47.22 -24.40 19.05
C ASN A 499 46.80 -25.84 18.70
N LEU A 500 46.66 -26.18 17.40
CA LEU A 500 46.19 -27.53 17.00
C LEU A 500 47.13 -28.41 16.16
N PHE A 501 48.28 -27.93 15.69
CA PHE A 501 49.23 -28.77 14.94
C PHE A 501 50.69 -28.55 15.36
N GLY A 502 51.06 -29.11 16.52
CA GLY A 502 52.45 -29.39 16.85
C GLY A 502 52.89 -30.71 16.21
N ASN A 503 53.96 -30.64 15.41
CA ASN A 503 54.63 -31.70 14.65
C ASN A 503 54.40 -33.17 15.05
N GLU A 504 54.13 -34.02 14.06
CA GLU A 504 54.82 -35.30 13.91
C GLU A 504 54.93 -35.67 12.41
N ASP A 505 56.08 -36.23 12.02
CA ASP A 505 56.53 -36.30 10.62
C ASP A 505 55.82 -37.37 9.78
N PHE A 506 55.68 -37.12 8.47
CA PHE A 506 55.64 -38.21 7.48
C PHE A 506 56.24 -37.77 6.14
N GLU A 507 57.38 -38.36 5.78
CA GLU A 507 58.06 -38.10 4.51
C GLU A 507 57.39 -38.84 3.33
N LEU A 508 57.15 -38.07 2.26
CA LEU A 508 57.32 -38.39 0.83
C LEU A 508 57.17 -39.83 0.34
N GLU A 509 56.38 -39.98 -0.72
CA GLU A 509 56.92 -40.55 -1.97
C GLU A 509 56.36 -39.80 -3.20
N ASN A 510 57.25 -39.41 -4.11
CA ASN A 510 56.94 -38.79 -5.41
C ASN A 510 56.97 -39.86 -6.50
N GLU A 511 56.10 -39.78 -7.52
CA GLU A 511 56.56 -40.13 -8.88
C GLU A 511 55.84 -39.42 -10.04
N ALA A 512 56.69 -38.87 -10.91
CA ALA A 512 56.57 -38.42 -12.30
C ALA A 512 55.21 -38.35 -13.06
N SER A 513 54.95 -37.15 -13.58
CA SER A 513 54.31 -36.88 -14.89
C SER A 513 55.39 -36.92 -16.02
N PRO A 514 55.16 -36.62 -17.34
CA PRO A 514 53.92 -36.21 -18.05
C PRO A 514 53.73 -36.81 -19.49
N LYS A 515 52.63 -36.48 -20.20
CA LYS A 515 52.62 -35.67 -21.45
C LYS A 515 51.31 -35.72 -22.29
N ASP A 516 50.91 -34.53 -22.75
CA ASP A 516 50.36 -34.12 -24.08
C ASP A 516 49.19 -34.92 -24.70
N ALA A 517 48.10 -34.34 -25.23
CA ALA A 517 47.60 -32.95 -25.42
C ALA A 517 46.04 -33.00 -25.57
N THR A 518 45.22 -32.03 -26.00
CA THR A 518 45.38 -30.77 -26.79
C THR A 518 44.16 -29.82 -26.58
N ALA A 519 44.28 -28.57 -27.04
CA ALA A 519 43.23 -27.59 -27.48
C ALA A 519 41.73 -27.86 -27.19
N HIS A 520 40.98 -26.94 -26.59
CA HIS A 520 40.72 -25.60 -27.14
C HIS A 520 40.37 -24.55 -26.07
N SER A 521 40.70 -23.28 -26.36
CA SER A 521 40.34 -22.09 -25.58
C SER A 521 39.26 -21.24 -26.28
N LYS A 522 38.39 -20.61 -25.49
CA LYS A 522 37.91 -19.23 -25.64
C LYS A 522 36.95 -18.85 -24.50
N ASP A 523 37.41 -17.93 -23.67
CA ASP A 523 36.77 -16.63 -23.38
C ASP A 523 35.25 -16.60 -23.18
N GLU A 524 34.85 -16.57 -21.91
CA GLU A 524 33.59 -15.96 -21.46
C GLU A 524 33.92 -14.62 -20.78
N SER A 525 33.63 -13.51 -21.46
CA SER A 525 33.46 -12.20 -20.84
C SER A 525 32.27 -11.47 -21.49
N ASP A 526 31.67 -10.57 -20.72
CA ASP A 526 30.79 -9.49 -21.17
C ASP A 526 29.45 -9.90 -21.82
N VAL A 527 28.41 -10.01 -20.96
CA VAL A 527 27.03 -9.75 -21.37
C VAL A 527 26.53 -8.52 -20.60
N GLU A 528 26.61 -7.37 -21.25
CA GLU A 528 25.95 -6.15 -20.82
C GLU A 528 24.42 -6.32 -20.84
N THR A 529 23.74 -5.54 -20.00
CA THR A 529 22.27 -5.51 -19.90
C THR A 529 21.63 -4.89 -21.15
N GLY A 530 21.07 -5.72 -22.02
CA GLY A 530 20.22 -5.29 -23.15
C GLY A 530 18.74 -5.62 -22.89
N PHE A 531 17.98 -4.66 -22.34
CA PHE A 531 16.52 -4.71 -22.21
C PHE A 531 15.89 -3.59 -23.05
N ASP A 532 16.01 -3.69 -24.37
CA ASP A 532 15.27 -2.92 -25.37
C ASP A 532 15.05 -3.82 -26.62
N ASP A 533 14.12 -3.43 -27.50
CA ASP A 533 13.76 -4.13 -28.76
C ASP A 533 13.02 -5.49 -28.67
N LEU A 534 11.87 -5.54 -27.97
CA LEU A 534 10.89 -6.63 -28.14
C LEU A 534 9.41 -6.18 -28.30
N PHE A 535 9.19 -4.90 -28.59
CA PHE A 535 7.87 -4.36 -28.96
C PHE A 535 7.96 -3.36 -30.14
N GLU A 536 8.55 -3.76 -31.27
CA GLU A 536 8.33 -3.04 -32.54
C GLU A 536 6.85 -3.17 -32.97
N ILE A 537 6.09 -2.09 -32.79
CA ILE A 537 4.71 -1.98 -33.28
C ILE A 537 4.75 -1.72 -34.80
N PRO A 538 3.99 -2.46 -35.64
CA PRO A 538 3.96 -2.22 -37.07
C PRO A 538 3.56 -0.77 -37.42
N LYS A 539 4.39 -0.08 -38.21
CA LYS A 539 4.08 1.28 -38.69
C LYS A 539 2.77 1.27 -39.49
N PRO A 540 1.76 2.08 -39.13
CA PRO A 540 0.50 2.11 -39.86
C PRO A 540 0.71 2.69 -41.26
N VAL A 541 0.19 1.99 -42.27
CA VAL A 541 0.17 2.46 -43.66
C VAL A 541 -0.74 3.69 -43.76
N SER A 542 -0.18 4.81 -44.18
CA SER A 542 -0.90 6.08 -44.29
C SER A 542 -1.88 6.09 -45.47
N ILE A 543 -3.18 6.17 -45.18
CA ILE A 543 -4.21 6.54 -46.17
C ILE A 543 -4.40 8.06 -46.10
N PRO A 544 -4.30 8.82 -47.20
CA PRO A 544 -4.49 10.27 -47.17
C PRO A 544 -5.97 10.62 -46.95
N SER A 545 -6.30 10.95 -45.70
CA SER A 545 -7.63 11.45 -45.29
C SER A 545 -7.58 12.96 -45.11
N THR A 546 -7.98 13.70 -46.13
CA THR A 546 -8.32 15.13 -45.99
C THR A 546 -9.56 15.26 -45.11
N LYS A 547 -9.36 15.57 -43.83
CA LYS A 547 -10.44 15.99 -42.92
C LYS A 547 -10.34 17.49 -42.65
N PRO A 548 -11.48 18.20 -42.59
CA PRO A 548 -11.49 19.63 -42.31
C PRO A 548 -10.93 19.90 -40.91
N GLU A 549 -10.18 21.00 -40.78
CA GLU A 549 -9.72 21.48 -39.48
C GLU A 549 -10.92 21.71 -38.56
N LYS A 550 -10.89 21.10 -37.38
CA LYS A 550 -11.79 21.52 -36.29
C LYS A 550 -11.35 22.93 -35.87
N PRO A 551 -12.27 23.89 -35.69
CA PRO A 551 -11.90 25.18 -35.13
C PRO A 551 -11.25 24.97 -33.75
N GLY A 552 -10.05 25.52 -33.57
CA GLY A 552 -9.37 25.46 -32.28
C GLY A 552 -10.18 26.19 -31.22
N ILE A 553 -10.51 25.49 -30.13
CA ILE A 553 -11.19 26.12 -28.99
C ILE A 553 -10.17 27.06 -28.32
N ASN A 554 -10.35 28.35 -28.52
CA ASN A 554 -9.52 29.38 -27.93
C ASN A 554 -9.84 29.47 -26.43
N VAL A 555 -8.94 28.97 -25.58
CA VAL A 555 -9.07 29.00 -24.11
C VAL A 555 -9.28 30.43 -23.61
N GLY A 556 -8.71 31.44 -24.27
CA GLY A 556 -8.91 32.85 -23.93
C GLY A 556 -10.37 33.32 -24.13
N LEU A 557 -11.08 32.80 -25.13
CA LEU A 557 -12.51 33.11 -25.31
C LEU A 557 -13.40 32.40 -24.26
N LEU A 558 -12.97 31.23 -23.75
CA LEU A 558 -13.68 30.62 -22.62
C LEU A 558 -13.45 31.43 -21.34
N VAL A 559 -12.19 31.78 -21.02
CA VAL A 559 -11.88 32.64 -19.87
C VAL A 559 -12.63 33.98 -19.96
N GLN A 560 -12.74 34.60 -21.14
CA GLN A 560 -13.57 35.82 -21.33
C GLN A 560 -15.09 35.60 -21.21
N SER A 561 -15.61 34.40 -21.47
CA SER A 561 -17.05 34.10 -21.30
C SER A 561 -17.40 33.59 -19.89
N LEU A 562 -16.38 33.29 -19.08
CA LEU A 562 -16.48 32.99 -17.65
C LEU A 562 -16.27 34.26 -16.81
N SER A 563 -15.28 35.09 -17.14
CA SER A 563 -14.97 36.38 -16.49
C SER A 563 -15.41 37.57 -17.35
N SER A 564 -16.49 38.25 -16.94
CA SER A 564 -16.80 39.60 -17.44
C SER A 564 -15.96 40.69 -16.74
N SER A 565 -14.76 40.36 -16.26
CA SER A 565 -13.96 41.20 -15.35
C SER A 565 -12.45 40.88 -15.40
N VAL A 566 -11.62 41.91 -15.57
CA VAL A 566 -10.14 41.95 -15.37
C VAL A 566 -9.20 41.19 -16.34
N PHE A 567 -9.42 41.30 -17.66
CA PHE A 567 -8.30 41.28 -18.64
C PHE A 567 -8.06 42.63 -19.33
N THR A 568 -8.50 43.73 -18.71
CA THR A 568 -7.79 45.00 -18.89
C THR A 568 -6.47 44.92 -18.13
N LYS A 569 -5.38 44.75 -18.89
CA LYS A 569 -4.02 45.12 -18.45
C LYS A 569 -4.15 46.51 -17.78
N PRO A 570 -3.63 46.73 -16.55
CA PRO A 570 -3.80 48.01 -15.89
C PRO A 570 -3.26 49.09 -16.82
N GLU A 571 -4.13 50.00 -17.26
CA GLU A 571 -3.68 51.14 -18.05
C GLU A 571 -2.73 51.92 -17.17
N ALA A 572 -1.44 51.89 -17.52
CA ALA A 572 -0.44 52.72 -16.90
C ALA A 572 -0.91 54.17 -17.05
N LYS A 573 -1.41 54.75 -15.95
CA LYS A 573 -1.81 56.16 -15.90
C LYS A 573 -0.57 56.99 -16.21
N LYS A 574 -0.44 57.39 -17.48
CA LYS A 574 0.51 58.41 -17.91
C LYS A 574 0.11 59.72 -17.26
N THR A 575 0.63 59.97 -16.07
CA THR A 575 0.84 61.34 -15.62
C THR A 575 1.80 62.02 -16.58
N ASN A 576 1.60 63.31 -16.84
CA ASN A 576 2.22 64.03 -17.98
C ASN A 576 3.76 64.14 -17.95
N ASN A 577 4.46 63.54 -16.98
CA ASN A 577 5.92 63.62 -16.79
C ASN A 577 6.66 62.26 -16.85
N GLY A 578 6.07 61.23 -17.48
CA GLY A 578 6.86 60.17 -18.13
C GLY A 578 7.80 59.31 -17.28
N GLN A 579 7.53 59.10 -15.98
CA GLN A 579 8.25 58.13 -15.15
C GLN A 579 7.38 56.90 -14.86
N ILE A 580 8.00 55.72 -14.95
CA ILE A 580 7.44 54.45 -14.49
C ILE A 580 7.86 54.28 -13.02
N VAL A 581 6.92 53.94 -12.16
CA VAL A 581 7.19 53.55 -10.78
C VAL A 581 6.98 52.05 -10.68
N GLU A 582 8.04 51.30 -10.35
CA GLU A 582 7.92 49.89 -9.96
C GLU A 582 7.16 49.83 -8.62
N GLN A 583 6.17 48.95 -8.50
CA GLN A 583 5.54 48.68 -7.21
C GLN A 583 6.33 47.59 -6.48
N GLU A 584 6.67 47.89 -5.23
CA GLU A 584 7.49 47.07 -4.35
C GLU A 584 6.83 45.73 -3.99
N GLU A 585 7.67 44.75 -3.69
CA GLU A 585 7.27 43.45 -3.13
C GLU A 585 6.51 43.63 -1.80
N ILE A 586 5.36 42.98 -1.65
CA ILE A 586 4.77 42.74 -0.33
C ILE A 586 5.26 41.38 0.15
N THR A 587 6.31 41.39 0.95
CA THR A 587 6.80 40.24 1.70
C THR A 587 5.76 39.82 2.75
N VAL A 588 5.35 38.55 2.72
CA VAL A 588 4.64 37.93 3.86
C VAL A 588 5.66 37.10 4.63
N THR A 589 5.82 37.42 5.92
CA THR A 589 6.69 36.66 6.83
C THR A 589 6.04 35.33 7.19
N ILE A 590 6.85 34.27 7.21
CA ILE A 590 6.46 32.90 7.65
C ILE A 590 6.29 32.88 9.16
#